data_AF-A0A644X8U7-F1
#
_entry.id   AF-A0A644X8U7-F1
#
_cell.length_a   1.000
_cell.length_b   1.000
_cell.length_c   1.000
_cell.angle_alpha   90.00
_cell.angle_beta   90.00
_cell.angle_gamma   90.00
#
_symmetry.space_group_name_H-M   'P 1'
#
loop_
_entity.id
_entity.type
_entity.pdbx_description
1 polymer ?
#
loop_
_entity_poly.entity_id
_entity_poly.type
_entity_poly.pdbx_seq_one_letter_code
_entity_poly.pdbx_strand_id
1 'polypeptide(L)'
;MEIYFAEPTLDVFLRFTELTGIKLKVLISYCYERGNIEETVNAVSKFAKKILLDSGGFTTAKMNSADKNLMRSSFYQFIKNNNELLDENFKCVFAFDDLSKGHVFSDNLQMFEDQHCSYPNIVPVIHNIVDGSKEVEEFAKFNPHTMAIGKCKYKTTLKYLIPTVSKIKSYGCRCHLLGVTDFSVLSKVDIDSCDSTSWMHDSNVGVVRYFGKKNNIPFIAMIYFPRFHNQIRNGTVLLENFEFKDDFLSTMKSVLNIELNDFYNNNQLESRQLANIYYTLEMEKYLRTRKALTMGG
;
A
#
# COMPACT_ATOMS: atom_id res chain seq x y z
N MET A 1 -4.58 0.53 -12.30
CA MET A 1 -4.38 0.60 -10.84
C MET A 1 -3.10 -0.15 -10.49
N GLU A 2 -2.36 0.31 -9.49
CA GLU A 2 -1.14 -0.33 -8.99
C GLU A 2 -1.19 -0.54 -7.47
N ILE A 3 -0.84 -1.73 -6.99
CA ILE A 3 -0.72 -2.01 -5.55
C ILE A 3 0.76 -2.02 -5.16
N TYR A 4 1.11 -1.31 -4.09
CA TYR A 4 2.44 -1.26 -3.53
C TYR A 4 2.48 -2.06 -2.23
N PHE A 5 3.51 -2.88 -2.05
CA PHE A 5 3.72 -3.59 -0.80
C PHE A 5 4.51 -2.69 0.14
N ALA A 6 3.88 -2.28 1.24
CA ALA A 6 4.52 -1.51 2.28
C ALA A 6 5.34 -2.42 3.20
N GLU A 7 6.41 -1.87 3.76
CA GLU A 7 7.34 -2.56 4.68
C GLU A 7 7.98 -3.82 4.04
N PRO A 8 8.65 -3.68 2.88
CA PRO A 8 9.19 -4.84 2.16
C PRO A 8 10.22 -5.61 3.03
N THR A 9 10.08 -6.93 3.08
CA THR A 9 11.09 -7.81 3.68
C THR A 9 12.02 -8.32 2.59
N LEU A 10 13.31 -7.97 2.68
CA LEU A 10 14.32 -8.24 1.65
C LEU A 10 14.31 -9.72 1.20
N ASP A 11 14.40 -10.66 2.15
CA ASP A 11 14.51 -12.09 1.86
C ASP A 11 13.26 -12.62 1.14
N VAL A 12 12.07 -12.31 1.66
CA VAL A 12 10.79 -12.75 1.08
C VAL A 12 10.61 -12.20 -0.34
N PHE A 13 10.98 -10.94 -0.58
CA PHE A 13 10.75 -10.27 -1.86
C PHE A 13 11.76 -10.70 -2.91
N LEU A 14 13.03 -10.89 -2.52
CA LEU A 14 14.03 -11.52 -3.37
C LEU A 14 13.58 -12.93 -3.74
N ARG A 15 13.19 -13.74 -2.76
CA ARG A 15 12.73 -15.11 -2.98
C ARG A 15 11.52 -15.15 -3.92
N PHE A 16 10.55 -14.27 -3.74
CA PHE A 16 9.40 -14.16 -4.64
C PHE A 16 9.84 -13.84 -6.07
N THR A 17 10.77 -12.90 -6.24
CA THR A 17 11.29 -12.48 -7.55
C THR A 17 12.08 -13.60 -8.21
N GLU A 18 12.87 -14.37 -7.45
CA GLU A 18 13.61 -15.54 -7.95
C GLU A 18 12.68 -16.66 -8.44
N LEU A 19 11.61 -16.93 -7.68
CA LEU A 19 10.65 -17.98 -8.03
C LEU A 19 9.80 -17.62 -9.25
N THR A 20 9.44 -16.35 -9.40
CA THR A 20 8.42 -15.92 -10.39
C THR A 20 8.96 -15.07 -11.54
N GLY A 21 10.17 -14.50 -11.40
CA GLY A 21 10.70 -13.46 -12.27
C GLY A 21 9.99 -12.10 -12.16
N ILE A 22 9.00 -11.95 -11.26
CA ILE A 22 8.17 -10.76 -11.16
C ILE A 22 8.78 -9.77 -10.16
N LYS A 23 9.19 -8.60 -10.65
CA LYS A 23 9.57 -7.47 -9.79
C LYS A 23 8.36 -6.78 -9.16
N LEU A 24 8.46 -6.48 -7.87
CA LEU A 24 7.38 -5.96 -7.03
C LEU A 24 7.37 -4.43 -7.00
N LYS A 25 6.24 -3.83 -6.63
CA LYS A 25 6.16 -2.38 -6.38
C LYS A 25 6.09 -2.18 -4.88
N VAL A 26 6.91 -1.28 -4.33
CA VAL A 26 7.08 -1.19 -2.88
C VAL A 26 6.98 0.23 -2.37
N LEU A 27 6.57 0.33 -1.11
CA LEU A 27 6.58 1.57 -0.34
C LEU A 27 7.52 1.37 0.85
N ILE A 28 8.53 2.22 0.94
CA ILE A 28 9.42 2.30 2.10
C ILE A 28 9.08 3.56 2.91
N SER A 29 9.33 3.53 4.21
CA SER A 29 9.05 4.67 5.08
C SER A 29 10.34 5.32 5.54
N TYR A 30 10.49 6.63 5.31
CA TYR A 30 11.61 7.41 5.81
C TYR A 30 11.79 7.28 7.33
N CYS A 31 10.68 7.09 8.07
CA CYS A 31 10.71 6.91 9.51
C CYS A 31 11.58 5.72 9.96
N TYR A 32 11.66 4.65 9.15
CA TYR A 32 12.47 3.47 9.47
C TYR A 32 13.86 3.52 8.82
N GLU A 33 13.96 4.17 7.67
CA GLU A 33 15.17 4.17 6.83
C GLU A 33 16.05 5.42 7.01
N ARG A 34 15.72 6.28 7.98
CA ARG A 34 16.42 7.55 8.23
C ARG A 34 17.92 7.32 8.39
N GLY A 35 18.69 7.98 7.53
CA GLY A 35 20.16 7.89 7.50
C GLY A 35 20.71 6.82 6.55
N ASN A 36 19.87 5.89 6.08
CA ASN A 36 20.29 4.75 5.25
C ASN A 36 19.47 4.64 3.94
N ILE A 37 18.77 5.70 3.52
CA ILE A 37 17.84 5.66 2.36
C ILE A 37 18.53 5.13 1.10
N GLU A 38 19.75 5.57 0.79
CA GLU A 38 20.48 5.10 -0.39
C GLU A 38 20.80 3.61 -0.34
N GLU A 39 21.26 3.12 0.81
CA GLU A 39 21.53 1.69 1.02
C GLU A 39 20.25 0.87 0.86
N THR A 40 19.15 1.36 1.43
CA THR A 40 17.83 0.72 1.32
C THR A 40 17.34 0.71 -0.12
N VAL A 41 17.45 1.82 -0.85
CA VAL A 41 17.10 1.89 -2.29
C VAL A 41 17.94 0.89 -3.09
N ASN A 42 19.24 0.83 -2.86
CA ASN A 42 20.14 -0.12 -3.53
C ASN A 42 19.76 -1.58 -3.26
N ALA A 43 19.42 -1.91 -2.00
CA ALA A 43 18.97 -3.24 -1.63
C ALA A 43 17.62 -3.59 -2.29
N VAL A 44 16.67 -2.67 -2.23
CA VAL A 44 15.31 -2.83 -2.73
C VAL A 44 15.25 -2.93 -4.26
N SER A 45 16.10 -2.18 -4.96
CA SER A 45 16.15 -2.15 -6.44
C SER A 45 16.41 -3.52 -7.10
N LYS A 46 16.95 -4.47 -6.34
CA LYS A 46 17.17 -5.86 -6.77
C LYS A 46 15.86 -6.56 -7.13
N PHE A 47 14.80 -6.32 -6.37
CA PHE A 47 13.48 -6.94 -6.55
C PHE A 47 12.38 -5.94 -6.90
N ALA A 48 12.59 -4.64 -6.67
CA ALA A 48 11.58 -3.63 -6.92
C ALA A 48 11.58 -3.14 -8.37
N LYS A 49 10.37 -2.93 -8.90
CA LYS A 49 10.08 -2.28 -10.18
C LYS A 49 9.80 -0.78 -10.02
N LYS A 50 9.18 -0.39 -8.90
CA LYS A 50 8.89 1.00 -8.54
C LYS A 50 8.94 1.15 -7.02
N ILE A 51 9.40 2.29 -6.56
CA ILE A 51 9.52 2.61 -5.14
C ILE A 51 8.72 3.89 -4.85
N LEU A 52 7.97 3.88 -3.76
CA LEU A 52 7.38 5.07 -3.14
C LEU A 52 8.06 5.33 -1.81
N LEU A 53 8.17 6.60 -1.43
CA LEU A 53 8.67 7.00 -0.12
C LEU A 53 7.52 7.61 0.69
N ASP A 54 7.17 6.96 1.79
CA ASP A 54 6.31 7.53 2.81
C ASP A 54 7.15 8.30 3.83
N SER A 55 6.65 9.44 4.31
CA SER A 55 7.28 10.24 5.36
C SER A 55 7.22 9.54 6.73
N GLY A 56 6.26 8.63 6.90
CA GLY A 56 6.00 7.90 8.13
C GLY A 56 5.04 8.61 9.09
N GLY A 57 4.17 9.49 8.59
CA GLY A 57 3.16 10.23 9.38
C GLY A 57 2.33 9.35 10.33
N PHE A 58 1.99 8.13 9.91
CA PHE A 58 1.28 7.17 10.77
C PHE A 58 2.09 6.72 12.00
N THR A 59 3.39 6.48 11.82
CA THR A 59 4.30 6.02 12.87
C THR A 59 4.66 7.18 13.80
N THR A 60 4.95 8.36 13.24
CA THR A 60 5.30 9.57 14.01
C THR A 60 4.14 10.07 14.86
N ALA A 61 2.89 9.83 14.47
CA ALA A 61 1.71 10.15 15.28
C ALA A 61 1.71 9.47 16.67
N LYS A 62 2.46 8.37 16.84
CA LYS A 62 2.58 7.63 18.11
C LYS A 62 3.83 8.01 18.93
N MET A 63 4.71 8.84 18.37
CA MET A 63 5.94 9.28 19.02
C MET A 63 5.69 10.42 20.00
N ASN A 64 6.60 10.59 20.96
CA ASN A 64 6.63 11.80 21.78
C ASN A 64 6.95 13.05 20.92
N SER A 65 6.68 14.24 21.47
CA SER A 65 6.82 15.50 20.75
C SER A 65 8.26 15.80 20.30
N ALA A 66 9.27 15.40 21.08
CA ALA A 66 10.67 15.66 20.74
C ALA A 66 11.09 14.84 19.51
N ASP A 67 10.81 13.54 19.53
CA ASP A 67 11.13 12.63 18.42
C ASP A 67 10.36 13.01 17.16
N LYS A 68 9.10 13.41 17.30
CA LYS A 68 8.30 13.90 16.16
C LYS A 68 8.92 15.14 15.52
N ASN A 69 9.29 16.14 16.32
CA ASN A 69 9.93 17.35 15.82
C ASN A 69 11.25 17.04 15.13
N LEU A 70 12.05 16.13 15.70
CA LEU A 70 13.29 15.67 15.09
C LEU A 70 13.01 14.97 13.75
N MET A 71 12.01 14.09 13.68
CA MET A 71 11.62 13.40 12.45
C MET A 71 11.15 14.36 11.36
N ARG A 72 10.29 15.32 11.71
CA ARG A 72 9.82 16.37 10.79
C ARG A 72 10.99 17.17 10.23
N SER A 73 11.87 17.66 11.10
CA SER A 73 13.05 18.45 10.69
C SER A 73 14.01 17.62 9.84
N SER A 74 14.24 16.36 10.21
CA SER A 74 15.11 15.44 9.47
C SER A 74 14.55 15.15 8.08
N PHE A 75 13.26 14.86 7.96
CA PHE A 75 12.62 14.62 6.67
C PHE A 75 12.67 15.87 5.79
N TYR A 76 12.38 17.05 6.34
CA TYR A 76 12.48 18.31 5.61
C TYR A 76 13.91 18.57 5.08
N GLN A 77 14.93 18.39 5.92
CA GLN A 77 16.32 18.53 5.46
C GLN A 77 16.69 17.49 4.41
N PHE A 78 16.20 16.26 4.56
CA PHE A 78 16.42 15.20 3.58
C PHE A 78 15.83 15.58 2.23
N ILE A 79 14.55 15.95 2.15
CA ILE A 79 13.95 16.32 0.87
C ILE A 79 14.63 17.55 0.27
N LYS A 80 14.98 18.55 1.08
CA LYS A 80 15.64 19.78 0.62
C LYS A 80 17.02 19.53 -0.02
N ASN A 81 17.76 18.54 0.48
CA ASN A 81 19.15 18.32 0.10
C ASN A 81 19.35 17.17 -0.91
N ASN A 82 18.29 16.43 -1.28
CA ASN A 82 18.41 15.18 -2.04
C ASN A 82 17.45 15.10 -3.25
N ASN A 83 17.10 16.23 -3.87
CA ASN A 83 16.13 16.26 -4.99
C ASN A 83 16.47 15.28 -6.13
N GLU A 84 17.74 15.18 -6.54
CA GLU A 84 18.17 14.26 -7.60
C GLU A 84 17.92 12.79 -7.21
N LEU A 85 18.37 12.38 -6.02
CA LEU A 85 18.09 11.05 -5.48
C LEU A 85 16.59 10.75 -5.46
N LEU A 86 15.78 11.74 -5.04
CA LEU A 86 14.33 11.60 -4.97
C LEU A 86 13.69 11.37 -6.34
N ASP A 87 14.04 12.21 -7.32
CA ASP A 87 13.48 12.16 -8.66
C ASP A 87 13.92 10.91 -9.45
N GLU A 88 15.14 10.43 -9.23
CA GLU A 88 15.67 9.23 -9.90
C GLU A 88 15.05 7.94 -9.36
N ASN A 89 14.82 7.86 -8.05
CA ASN A 89 14.52 6.58 -7.39
C ASN A 89 13.06 6.41 -6.99
N PHE A 90 12.33 7.51 -6.76
CA PHE A 90 10.98 7.45 -6.19
C PHE A 90 9.93 7.95 -7.16
N LYS A 91 8.88 7.14 -7.35
CA LYS A 91 7.75 7.54 -8.17
C LYS A 91 6.86 8.57 -7.46
N CYS A 92 6.77 8.48 -6.14
CA CYS A 92 6.12 9.46 -5.29
C CYS A 92 6.90 9.56 -3.97
N VAL A 93 7.01 10.78 -3.46
CA VAL A 93 7.46 11.07 -2.10
C VAL A 93 6.30 11.75 -1.39
N PHE A 94 5.70 11.11 -0.41
CA PHE A 94 4.56 11.65 0.31
C PHE A 94 5.02 12.69 1.33
N ALA A 95 4.30 13.80 1.41
CA ALA A 95 4.58 14.86 2.36
C ALA A 95 4.52 14.32 3.80
N PHE A 96 5.32 14.91 4.68
CA PHE A 96 5.12 14.76 6.11
C PHE A 96 3.79 15.41 6.49
N ASP A 97 2.92 14.66 7.16
CA ASP A 97 1.68 15.12 7.79
C ASP A 97 1.78 14.92 9.31
N ASP A 98 1.17 15.81 10.11
CA ASP A 98 1.15 15.66 11.57
C ASP A 98 -0.30 15.50 12.05
N LEU A 99 -0.70 14.25 12.26
CA LEU A 99 -2.04 13.92 12.74
C LEU A 99 -2.14 13.82 14.28
N SER A 100 -1.06 14.13 15.01
CA SER A 100 -1.00 13.88 16.46
C SER A 100 -1.89 14.78 17.30
N LYS A 101 -2.26 15.96 16.80
CA LYS A 101 -3.18 16.90 17.45
C LYS A 101 -4.61 16.80 16.94
N GLY A 102 -4.93 15.74 16.18
CA GLY A 102 -6.09 15.72 15.31
C GLY A 102 -5.81 16.43 13.98
N HIS A 103 -6.76 16.35 13.05
CA HIS A 103 -6.60 16.95 11.74
C HIS A 103 -6.87 18.46 11.79
N VAL A 104 -5.81 19.28 11.74
CA VAL A 104 -5.88 20.73 11.58
C VAL A 104 -5.39 21.09 10.18
N PHE A 105 -6.33 21.38 9.29
CA PHE A 105 -6.02 21.56 7.87
C PHE A 105 -4.98 22.66 7.59
N SER A 106 -5.09 23.80 8.28
CA SER A 106 -4.16 24.93 8.09
C SER A 106 -2.71 24.57 8.40
N ASP A 107 -2.49 23.78 9.45
CA ASP A 107 -1.14 23.38 9.87
C ASP A 107 -0.53 22.40 8.86
N ASN A 108 -1.34 21.46 8.37
CA ASN A 108 -0.92 20.53 7.31
C ASN A 108 -0.67 21.25 5.98
N LEU A 109 -1.49 22.25 5.63
CA LEU A 109 -1.30 23.04 4.42
C LEU A 109 0.01 23.85 4.49
N GLN A 110 0.26 24.57 5.60
CA GLN A 110 1.49 25.33 5.78
C GLN A 110 2.73 24.41 5.73
N MET A 111 2.66 23.26 6.38
CA MET A 111 3.77 22.30 6.36
C MET A 111 3.98 21.69 4.97
N PHE A 112 2.91 21.48 4.20
CA PHE A 112 3.01 21.07 2.80
C PHE A 112 3.64 22.18 1.94
N GLU A 113 3.24 23.43 2.12
CA GLU A 113 3.80 24.59 1.40
C GLU A 113 5.31 24.71 1.59
N ASP A 114 5.80 24.56 2.81
CA ASP A 114 7.23 24.59 3.12
C ASP A 114 7.98 23.45 2.40
N GLN A 115 7.41 22.24 2.42
CA GLN A 115 7.98 21.07 1.76
C GLN A 115 7.96 21.20 0.24
N HIS A 116 6.87 21.71 -0.33
CA HIS A 116 6.72 21.91 -1.77
C HIS A 116 7.67 22.98 -2.31
N CYS A 117 7.91 24.06 -1.54
CA CYS A 117 8.93 25.05 -1.86
C CYS A 117 10.34 24.44 -1.96
N SER A 118 10.64 23.38 -1.19
CA SER A 118 11.94 22.70 -1.21
C SER A 118 12.02 21.59 -2.26
N TYR A 119 10.91 20.85 -2.44
CA TYR A 119 10.80 19.74 -3.37
C TYR A 119 9.42 19.76 -4.07
N PRO A 120 9.29 20.38 -5.26
CA PRO A 120 7.99 20.58 -5.93
C PRO A 120 7.22 19.30 -6.28
N ASN A 121 7.91 18.15 -6.37
CA ASN A 121 7.31 16.85 -6.69
C ASN A 121 6.72 16.12 -5.47
N ILE A 122 6.79 16.72 -4.27
CA ILE A 122 6.20 16.18 -3.03
C ILE A 122 4.68 15.99 -3.20
N VAL A 123 4.17 14.84 -2.77
CA VAL A 123 2.77 14.46 -2.90
C VAL A 123 1.99 14.87 -1.66
N PRO A 124 0.96 15.75 -1.77
CA PRO A 124 0.11 16.12 -0.64
C PRO A 124 -0.73 14.94 -0.16
N VAL A 125 -1.07 14.94 1.13
CA VAL A 125 -1.91 13.94 1.78
C VAL A 125 -3.20 14.58 2.29
N ILE A 126 -4.33 14.09 1.79
CA ILE A 126 -5.68 14.54 2.14
C ILE A 126 -6.20 13.73 3.33
N HIS A 127 -6.77 14.40 4.32
CA HIS A 127 -7.30 13.82 5.55
C HIS A 127 -8.76 14.15 5.83
N ASN A 128 -9.40 14.95 4.99
CA ASN A 128 -10.83 15.20 5.04
C ASN A 128 -11.50 15.04 3.67
N ILE A 129 -12.33 14.01 3.56
CA ILE A 129 -13.03 13.62 2.33
C ILE A 129 -14.55 13.82 2.42
N VAL A 130 -15.04 14.52 3.45
CA VAL A 130 -16.47 14.82 3.60
C VAL A 130 -16.88 15.95 2.66
N ASP A 131 -18.18 16.01 2.37
CA ASP A 131 -18.77 17.09 1.58
C ASP A 131 -18.44 18.47 2.19
N GLY A 132 -17.98 19.41 1.35
CA GLY A 132 -17.56 20.75 1.77
C GLY A 132 -16.10 20.87 2.23
N SER A 133 -15.35 19.77 2.30
CA SER A 133 -13.88 19.83 2.47
C SER A 133 -13.23 20.57 1.30
N LYS A 134 -12.27 21.45 1.62
CA LYS A 134 -11.50 22.25 0.65
C LYS A 134 -10.10 21.72 0.38
N GLU A 135 -9.69 20.63 1.03
CA GLU A 135 -8.30 20.16 0.95
C GLU A 135 -7.87 19.84 -0.48
N VAL A 136 -8.75 19.19 -1.26
CA VAL A 136 -8.46 18.85 -2.65
C VAL A 136 -8.20 20.11 -3.47
N GLU A 137 -9.04 21.14 -3.34
CA GLU A 137 -8.89 22.39 -4.09
C GLU A 137 -7.65 23.17 -3.69
N GLU A 138 -7.36 23.24 -2.38
CA GLU A 138 -6.19 23.95 -1.88
C GLU A 138 -4.90 23.27 -2.33
N PHE A 139 -4.81 21.94 -2.23
CA PHE A 139 -3.66 21.21 -2.76
C PHE A 139 -3.58 21.24 -4.30
N ALA A 140 -4.70 21.36 -5.01
CA ALA A 140 -4.71 21.44 -6.47
C ALA A 140 -4.01 22.70 -7.00
N LYS A 141 -3.94 23.79 -6.21
CA LYS A 141 -3.23 25.03 -6.58
C LYS A 141 -1.74 24.83 -6.86
N PHE A 142 -1.16 23.76 -6.34
CA PHE A 142 0.25 23.40 -6.51
C PHE A 142 0.50 22.47 -7.72
N ASN A 143 -0.53 22.18 -8.52
CA ASN A 143 -0.48 21.29 -9.69
C ASN A 143 0.22 19.93 -9.44
N PRO A 144 -0.08 19.21 -8.34
CA PRO A 144 0.63 17.98 -8.02
C PRO A 144 0.31 16.88 -9.04
N HIS A 145 1.30 16.07 -9.41
CA HIS A 145 1.08 14.92 -10.32
C HIS A 145 0.19 13.82 -9.70
N THR A 146 0.21 13.73 -8.36
CA THR A 146 -0.55 12.77 -7.57
C THR A 146 -1.03 13.45 -6.29
N MET A 147 -2.21 13.09 -5.81
CA MET A 147 -2.66 13.37 -4.44
C MET A 147 -2.93 12.06 -3.71
N ALA A 148 -2.51 11.98 -2.45
CA ALA A 148 -2.79 10.83 -1.60
C ALA A 148 -4.00 11.08 -0.71
N ILE A 149 -4.81 10.05 -0.46
CA ILE A 149 -5.83 10.06 0.59
C ILE A 149 -5.25 9.29 1.78
N GLY A 150 -4.91 10.03 2.83
CA GLY A 150 -4.34 9.55 4.09
C GLY A 150 -5.38 9.04 5.06
N LYS A 151 -5.01 8.95 6.34
CA LYS A 151 -5.92 8.52 7.40
C LYS A 151 -7.02 9.57 7.57
N CYS A 152 -8.27 9.18 7.35
CA CYS A 152 -9.44 10.05 7.47
C CYS A 152 -10.69 9.26 7.88
N LYS A 153 -11.69 9.97 8.39
CA LYS A 153 -13.03 9.41 8.61
C LYS A 153 -13.63 9.05 7.24
N TYR A 154 -14.32 7.92 7.16
CA TYR A 154 -15.01 7.44 5.95
C TYR A 154 -14.12 7.03 4.77
N LYS A 155 -12.82 6.81 4.98
CA LYS A 155 -11.85 6.44 3.94
C LYS A 155 -12.30 5.30 3.01
N THR A 156 -13.07 4.33 3.51
CA THR A 156 -13.58 3.18 2.75
C THR A 156 -15.07 3.30 2.40
N THR A 157 -15.73 4.39 2.79
CA THR A 157 -17.15 4.63 2.54
C THR A 157 -17.34 5.25 1.16
N LEU A 158 -17.89 4.48 0.21
CA LEU A 158 -18.01 4.85 -1.19
C LEU A 158 -18.73 6.19 -1.43
N LYS A 159 -19.72 6.53 -0.59
CA LYS A 159 -20.44 7.81 -0.64
C LYS A 159 -19.51 9.03 -0.64
N TYR A 160 -18.42 8.97 0.14
CA TYR A 160 -17.46 10.08 0.28
C TYR A 160 -16.21 9.88 -0.56
N LEU A 161 -15.77 8.63 -0.69
CA LEU A 161 -14.56 8.31 -1.43
C LEU A 161 -14.72 8.55 -2.95
N ILE A 162 -15.84 8.14 -3.56
CA ILE A 162 -16.04 8.30 -5.01
C ILE A 162 -16.00 9.78 -5.41
N PRO A 163 -16.80 10.70 -4.82
CA PRO A 163 -16.75 12.11 -5.18
C PRO A 163 -15.37 12.74 -4.98
N THR A 164 -14.67 12.39 -3.90
CA THR A 164 -13.33 12.89 -3.62
C THR A 164 -12.33 12.47 -4.70
N VAL A 165 -12.35 11.19 -5.10
CA VAL A 165 -11.47 10.66 -6.15
C VAL A 165 -11.79 11.31 -7.49
N SER A 166 -13.08 11.44 -7.84
CA SER A 166 -13.50 12.14 -9.07
C SER A 166 -13.03 13.59 -9.08
N LYS A 167 -13.07 14.28 -7.94
CA LYS A 167 -12.60 15.66 -7.78
C LYS A 167 -11.09 15.78 -7.98
N ILE A 168 -10.29 14.90 -7.34
CA ILE A 168 -8.83 14.83 -7.55
C ILE A 168 -8.53 14.67 -9.04
N LYS A 169 -9.23 13.76 -9.72
CA LYS A 169 -9.05 13.52 -11.16
C LYS A 169 -9.47 14.66 -12.05
N SER A 170 -10.48 15.44 -11.65
CA SER A 170 -10.91 16.61 -12.40
C SER A 170 -9.82 17.70 -12.50
N TYR A 171 -8.84 17.68 -11.58
CA TYR A 171 -7.64 18.52 -11.63
C TYR A 171 -6.47 17.90 -12.43
N GLY A 172 -6.68 16.76 -13.10
CA GLY A 172 -5.63 16.04 -13.83
C GLY A 172 -4.68 15.25 -12.94
N CYS A 173 -4.93 15.18 -11.63
CA CYS A 173 -4.08 14.48 -10.68
C CYS A 173 -4.41 12.98 -10.63
N ARG A 174 -3.38 12.15 -10.40
CA ARG A 174 -3.57 10.75 -10.01
C ARG A 174 -4.02 10.65 -8.55
N CYS A 175 -4.77 9.62 -8.20
CA CYS A 175 -5.17 9.36 -6.81
C CYS A 175 -4.43 8.13 -6.23
N HIS A 176 -3.72 8.33 -5.13
CA HIS A 176 -3.17 7.26 -4.30
C HIS A 176 -4.02 7.06 -3.03
N LEU A 177 -4.40 5.84 -2.68
CA LEU A 177 -5.19 5.54 -1.48
C LEU A 177 -4.34 4.81 -0.44
N LEU A 178 -3.92 5.52 0.62
CA LEU A 178 -2.95 4.96 1.58
C LEU A 178 -3.55 3.78 2.39
N GLY A 179 -2.87 2.65 2.50
CA GLY A 179 -3.24 1.56 3.41
C GLY A 179 -4.63 0.94 3.20
N VAL A 180 -5.19 0.98 1.97
CA VAL A 180 -6.46 0.32 1.65
C VAL A 180 -6.30 -0.59 0.44
N THR A 181 -6.40 -1.90 0.67
CA THR A 181 -6.38 -2.96 -0.35
C THR A 181 -7.63 -3.81 -0.40
N ASP A 182 -8.75 -3.30 0.12
CA ASP A 182 -10.03 -4.00 0.09
C ASP A 182 -10.60 -4.04 -1.34
N PHE A 183 -10.76 -5.25 -1.88
CA PHE A 183 -11.30 -5.46 -3.23
C PHE A 183 -12.70 -4.87 -3.44
N SER A 184 -13.56 -4.90 -2.42
CA SER A 184 -14.92 -4.36 -2.48
C SER A 184 -14.94 -2.84 -2.64
N VAL A 185 -13.88 -2.16 -2.18
CA VAL A 185 -13.64 -0.74 -2.38
C VAL A 185 -12.96 -0.50 -3.72
N LEU A 186 -11.81 -1.14 -3.96
CA LEU A 186 -10.97 -0.89 -5.13
C LEU A 186 -11.63 -1.26 -6.46
N SER A 187 -12.59 -2.20 -6.46
CA SER A 187 -13.34 -2.57 -7.66
C SER A 187 -14.42 -1.57 -8.07
N LYS A 188 -14.71 -0.57 -7.22
CA LYS A 188 -15.81 0.40 -7.41
C LYS A 188 -15.34 1.85 -7.48
N VAL A 189 -14.08 2.11 -7.20
CA VAL A 189 -13.51 3.45 -7.15
C VAL A 189 -12.34 3.53 -8.12
N ASP A 190 -12.27 4.62 -8.88
CA ASP A 190 -11.23 4.81 -9.87
C ASP A 190 -9.87 5.23 -9.25
N ILE A 191 -9.31 4.41 -8.37
CA ILE A 191 -8.01 4.65 -7.74
C ILE A 191 -6.87 4.32 -8.71
N ASP A 192 -5.80 5.12 -8.72
CA ASP A 192 -4.63 4.88 -9.57
C ASP A 192 -3.60 4.00 -8.88
N SER A 193 -3.39 4.17 -7.59
CA SER A 193 -2.57 3.27 -6.77
C SER A 193 -2.97 3.23 -5.29
N CYS A 194 -2.52 2.21 -4.58
CA CYS A 194 -2.63 2.10 -3.12
C CYS A 194 -1.45 1.28 -2.58
N ASP A 195 -1.32 1.21 -1.26
CA ASP A 195 -0.34 0.37 -0.57
C ASP A 195 -0.98 -0.58 0.46
N SER A 196 -0.21 -1.60 0.86
CA SER A 196 -0.66 -2.68 1.73
C SER A 196 0.45 -3.22 2.61
N THR A 197 0.19 -3.35 3.91
CA THR A 197 0.94 -4.21 4.84
C THR A 197 0.21 -5.52 5.14
N SER A 198 -0.99 -5.72 4.59
CA SER A 198 -1.81 -6.90 4.88
C SER A 198 -1.14 -8.22 4.52
N TRP A 199 -0.31 -8.24 3.47
CA TRP A 199 0.42 -9.44 3.05
C TRP A 199 1.31 -10.00 4.18
N MET A 200 1.86 -9.11 5.02
CA MET A 200 2.67 -9.47 6.17
C MET A 200 1.80 -9.72 7.40
N HIS A 201 0.89 -8.79 7.73
CA HIS A 201 0.08 -8.92 8.95
C HIS A 201 -0.83 -10.15 8.94
N ASP A 202 -1.44 -10.47 7.81
CA ASP A 202 -2.28 -11.66 7.69
C ASP A 202 -1.44 -12.93 7.87
N SER A 203 -0.27 -12.99 7.25
CA SER A 203 0.66 -14.12 7.38
C SER A 203 1.09 -14.36 8.85
N ASN A 204 1.38 -13.27 9.58
CA ASN A 204 1.73 -13.31 11.00
C ASN A 204 0.63 -13.90 11.90
N VAL A 205 -0.63 -13.79 11.49
CA VAL A 205 -1.77 -14.37 12.19
C VAL A 205 -2.31 -15.64 11.52
N GLY A 206 -1.54 -16.26 10.63
CA GLY A 206 -1.88 -17.52 9.97
C GLY A 206 -2.93 -17.40 8.88
N VAL A 207 -3.10 -16.23 8.27
CA VAL A 207 -4.09 -15.99 7.21
C VAL A 207 -3.41 -15.85 5.85
N VAL A 208 -3.94 -16.56 4.86
CA VAL A 208 -3.61 -16.38 3.44
C VAL A 208 -4.86 -15.95 2.69
N ARG A 209 -4.77 -14.86 1.94
CA ARG A 209 -5.81 -14.39 1.04
C ARG A 209 -5.72 -15.18 -0.25
N TYR A 210 -6.86 -15.68 -0.71
CA TYR A 210 -7.04 -16.26 -2.02
C TYR A 210 -7.87 -15.29 -2.87
N PHE A 211 -7.37 -14.94 -4.04
CA PHE A 211 -8.12 -14.21 -5.06
C PHE A 211 -8.42 -15.16 -6.22
N GLY A 212 -9.71 -15.41 -6.48
CA GLY A 212 -10.14 -16.30 -7.55
C GLY A 212 -11.47 -15.90 -8.16
N LYS A 213 -12.05 -16.80 -8.96
CA LYS A 213 -13.31 -16.56 -9.67
C LYS A 213 -14.27 -17.73 -9.49
N LYS A 214 -15.53 -17.42 -9.15
CA LYS A 214 -16.63 -18.38 -9.13
C LYS A 214 -17.67 -17.94 -10.15
N ASN A 215 -17.94 -18.77 -11.16
CA ASN A 215 -18.85 -18.41 -12.28
C ASN A 215 -18.49 -17.06 -12.93
N ASN A 216 -17.20 -16.83 -13.21
CA ASN A 216 -16.64 -15.56 -13.71
C ASN A 216 -16.76 -14.34 -12.76
N ILE A 217 -17.31 -14.50 -11.57
CA ILE A 217 -17.38 -13.43 -10.55
C ILE A 217 -16.13 -13.51 -9.67
N PRO A 218 -15.31 -12.44 -9.60
CA PRO A 218 -14.13 -12.42 -8.74
C PRO A 218 -14.54 -12.40 -7.26
N PHE A 219 -13.78 -13.10 -6.42
CA PHE A 219 -13.97 -13.07 -4.97
C PHE A 219 -12.63 -13.15 -4.24
N ILE A 220 -12.66 -12.74 -2.97
CA ILE A 220 -11.57 -12.96 -2.02
C ILE A 220 -12.07 -13.94 -0.95
N ALA A 221 -11.25 -14.95 -0.66
CA ALA A 221 -11.39 -15.77 0.53
C ALA A 221 -10.18 -15.57 1.46
N MET A 222 -10.40 -15.72 2.76
CA MET A 222 -9.33 -15.73 3.75
C MET A 222 -9.19 -17.15 4.30
N ILE A 223 -8.12 -17.84 3.90
CA ILE A 223 -7.79 -19.18 4.34
C ILE A 223 -6.99 -19.07 5.64
N TYR A 224 -7.41 -19.80 6.67
CA TYR A 224 -6.74 -19.82 7.96
C TYR A 224 -5.96 -21.12 8.16
N PHE A 225 -4.69 -20.95 8.54
CA PHE A 225 -3.74 -21.98 8.88
C PHE A 225 -3.47 -21.89 10.38
N PRO A 226 -4.26 -22.60 11.20
CA PRO A 226 -4.19 -22.45 12.65
C PRO A 226 -2.89 -23.03 13.20
N ARG A 227 -2.36 -22.42 14.27
CA ARG A 227 -1.19 -22.94 15.00
C ARG A 227 -1.54 -24.18 15.83
N PHE A 228 -2.79 -24.26 16.30
CA PHE A 228 -3.30 -25.37 17.10
C PHE A 228 -4.58 -25.91 16.49
N HIS A 229 -4.83 -27.21 16.61
CA HIS A 229 -6.02 -27.86 16.06
C HIS A 229 -7.30 -27.21 16.60
N ASN A 230 -8.36 -27.16 15.77
CA ASN A 230 -9.69 -26.62 16.08
C ASN A 230 -9.77 -25.11 16.39
N GLN A 231 -8.72 -24.33 16.11
CA GLN A 231 -8.84 -22.87 16.14
C GLN A 231 -9.48 -22.36 14.85
N ILE A 232 -10.48 -21.50 15.01
CA ILE A 232 -11.10 -20.75 13.91
C ILE A 232 -10.92 -19.26 14.15
N ARG A 233 -10.78 -18.50 13.06
CA ARG A 233 -10.73 -17.04 13.11
C ARG A 233 -11.98 -16.50 12.41
N ASN A 234 -12.61 -15.50 13.01
CA ASN A 234 -13.81 -14.91 12.41
C ASN A 234 -13.51 -14.37 11.01
N GLY A 235 -14.39 -14.68 10.06
CA GLY A 235 -14.26 -14.27 8.66
C GLY A 235 -13.32 -15.13 7.82
N THR A 236 -12.74 -16.20 8.37
CA THR A 236 -11.85 -17.11 7.62
C THR A 236 -12.47 -18.50 7.44
N VAL A 237 -11.86 -19.29 6.55
CA VAL A 237 -12.19 -20.70 6.33
C VAL A 237 -10.93 -21.55 6.56
N LEU A 238 -11.07 -22.72 7.17
CA LEU A 238 -9.96 -23.68 7.26
C LEU A 238 -9.68 -24.28 5.88
N LEU A 239 -8.42 -24.59 5.59
CA LEU A 239 -8.05 -25.12 4.28
C LEU A 239 -8.80 -26.42 3.94
N GLU A 240 -9.05 -27.32 4.91
CA GLU A 240 -9.83 -28.54 4.64
C GLU A 240 -11.27 -28.28 4.18
N ASN A 241 -11.84 -27.13 4.56
CA ASN A 241 -13.21 -26.74 4.25
C ASN A 241 -13.28 -25.74 3.09
N PHE A 242 -12.14 -25.41 2.48
CA PHE A 242 -12.07 -24.43 1.40
C PHE A 242 -12.44 -25.07 0.07
N GLU A 243 -13.52 -24.60 -0.56
CA GLU A 243 -14.05 -25.12 -1.84
C GLU A 243 -13.00 -25.17 -2.96
N PHE A 244 -12.04 -24.24 -2.97
CA PHE A 244 -10.98 -24.14 -3.98
C PHE A 244 -9.62 -24.61 -3.48
N LYS A 245 -9.59 -25.54 -2.51
CA LYS A 245 -8.36 -26.09 -1.91
C LYS A 245 -7.39 -26.64 -2.95
N ASP A 246 -7.87 -27.45 -3.90
CA ASP A 246 -7.00 -28.11 -4.88
C ASP A 246 -6.37 -27.11 -5.86
N ASP A 247 -7.15 -26.12 -6.31
CA ASP A 247 -6.67 -25.01 -7.14
C ASP A 247 -5.61 -24.19 -6.40
N PHE A 248 -5.89 -23.85 -5.13
CA PHE A 248 -4.93 -23.15 -4.27
C PHE A 248 -3.61 -23.95 -4.15
N LEU A 249 -3.66 -25.22 -3.75
CA LEU A 249 -2.46 -26.04 -3.56
C LEU A 249 -1.69 -26.26 -4.86
N SER A 250 -2.40 -26.50 -5.97
CA SER A 250 -1.78 -26.64 -7.30
C SER A 250 -1.07 -25.36 -7.74
N THR A 251 -1.68 -24.19 -7.49
CA THR A 251 -1.10 -22.88 -7.80
C THR A 251 0.13 -22.61 -6.93
N MET A 252 0.04 -22.84 -5.62
CA MET A 252 1.16 -22.65 -4.69
C MET A 252 2.35 -23.53 -5.06
N LYS A 253 2.11 -24.78 -5.45
CA LYS A 253 3.17 -25.70 -5.88
C LYS A 253 3.77 -25.30 -7.22
N SER A 254 2.95 -24.96 -8.21
CA SER A 254 3.44 -24.67 -9.57
C SER A 254 4.13 -23.30 -9.69
N VAL A 255 3.63 -22.29 -8.98
CA VAL A 255 4.15 -20.91 -9.09
C VAL A 255 5.24 -20.62 -8.07
N LEU A 256 5.07 -21.07 -6.83
CA LEU A 256 5.95 -20.70 -5.72
C LEU A 256 6.76 -21.88 -5.18
N ASN A 257 6.57 -23.09 -5.74
CA ASN A 257 7.15 -24.33 -5.23
C ASN A 257 6.86 -24.56 -3.73
N ILE A 258 5.67 -24.15 -3.28
CA ILE A 258 5.21 -24.31 -1.89
C ILE A 258 4.27 -25.52 -1.81
N GLU A 259 4.53 -26.43 -0.88
CA GLU A 259 3.67 -27.57 -0.58
C GLU A 259 2.74 -27.30 0.62
N LEU A 260 1.74 -28.15 0.81
CA LEU A 260 0.80 -28.05 1.93
C LEU A 260 1.53 -27.94 3.28
N ASN A 261 2.54 -28.77 3.50
CA ASN A 261 3.27 -28.83 4.77
C ASN A 261 4.05 -27.54 5.07
N ASP A 262 4.45 -26.79 4.04
CA ASP A 262 5.18 -25.53 4.20
C ASP A 262 4.32 -24.46 4.87
N PHE A 263 2.99 -24.56 4.79
CA PHE A 263 2.08 -23.66 5.49
C PHE A 263 1.95 -23.96 6.99
N TYR A 264 2.52 -25.05 7.52
CA TYR A 264 2.42 -25.46 8.92
C TYR A 264 3.76 -25.68 9.62
N ASN A 265 4.84 -25.87 8.87
CA ASN A 265 6.18 -26.15 9.40
C ASN A 265 6.98 -24.87 9.72
N ASN A 266 8.29 -24.99 9.87
CA ASN A 266 9.18 -23.86 10.18
C ASN A 266 9.17 -22.76 9.10
N ASN A 267 8.76 -23.07 7.87
CA ASN A 267 8.68 -22.12 6.74
C ASN A 267 7.29 -21.47 6.62
N GLN A 268 6.39 -21.67 7.59
CA GLN A 268 5.00 -21.21 7.52
C GLN A 268 4.85 -19.71 7.29
N LEU A 269 5.71 -18.89 7.89
CA LEU A 269 5.56 -17.44 7.77
C LEU A 269 5.90 -16.96 6.36
N GLU A 270 7.07 -17.34 5.86
CA GLU A 270 7.52 -17.01 4.51
C GLU A 270 6.54 -17.56 3.46
N SER A 271 6.11 -18.81 3.59
CA SER A 271 5.19 -19.44 2.64
C SER A 271 3.85 -18.69 2.54
N ARG A 272 3.31 -18.27 3.69
CA ARG A 272 2.08 -17.46 3.74
C ARG A 272 2.30 -16.07 3.16
N GLN A 273 3.46 -15.45 3.39
CA GLN A 273 3.80 -14.14 2.82
C GLN A 273 3.92 -14.21 1.30
N LEU A 274 4.62 -15.20 0.77
CA LEU A 274 4.76 -15.43 -0.68
C LEU A 274 3.39 -15.65 -1.34
N ALA A 275 2.53 -16.48 -0.73
CA ALA A 275 1.17 -16.71 -1.21
C ALA A 275 0.33 -15.41 -1.20
N ASN A 276 0.41 -14.63 -0.12
CA ASN A 276 -0.30 -13.35 -0.02
C ASN A 276 0.21 -12.31 -1.04
N ILE A 277 1.50 -12.27 -1.33
CA ILE A 277 2.08 -11.43 -2.39
C ILE A 277 1.48 -11.86 -3.74
N TYR A 278 1.50 -13.16 -4.06
CA TYR A 278 0.95 -13.68 -5.31
C TYR A 278 -0.52 -13.29 -5.51
N TYR A 279 -1.38 -13.56 -4.54
CA TYR A 279 -2.82 -13.25 -4.69
C TYR A 279 -3.12 -11.75 -4.68
N THR A 280 -2.27 -10.92 -4.06
CA THR A 280 -2.35 -9.46 -4.19
C THR A 280 -2.06 -9.02 -5.64
N LEU A 281 -1.09 -9.65 -6.31
CA LEU A 281 -0.78 -9.37 -7.72
C LEU A 281 -1.89 -9.85 -8.66
N GLU A 282 -2.50 -11.00 -8.40
CA GLU A 282 -3.64 -11.48 -9.20
C GLU A 282 -4.85 -10.55 -9.06
N MET A 283 -5.13 -10.05 -7.85
CA MET A 283 -6.14 -9.01 -7.63
C MET A 283 -5.82 -7.73 -8.42
N GLU A 284 -4.58 -7.25 -8.37
CA GLU A 284 -4.15 -6.07 -9.13
C GLU A 284 -4.34 -6.26 -10.64
N LYS A 285 -3.92 -7.41 -11.17
CA LYS A 285 -4.05 -7.76 -12.59
C LYS A 285 -5.50 -7.70 -13.04
N TYR A 286 -6.41 -8.24 -12.23
CA TYR A 286 -7.84 -8.17 -12.47
C TYR A 286 -8.36 -6.72 -12.48
N LEU A 287 -8.04 -5.94 -11.44
CA LEU A 287 -8.47 -4.54 -11.30
C LEU A 287 -7.96 -3.68 -12.47
N ARG A 288 -6.71 -3.89 -12.91
CA ARG A 288 -6.11 -3.20 -14.05
C ARG A 288 -6.82 -3.54 -15.36
N THR A 289 -7.11 -4.81 -15.60
CA THR A 289 -7.80 -5.28 -16.81
C THR A 289 -9.22 -4.72 -16.88
N ARG A 290 -9.95 -4.75 -15.75
CA ARG A 290 -11.29 -4.17 -15.64
C ARG A 290 -11.30 -2.68 -15.98
N LYS A 291 -10.37 -1.90 -15.43
CA LYS A 291 -10.26 -0.45 -15.68
C LYS A 291 -9.97 -0.14 -17.16
N ALA A 292 -9.16 -0.96 -17.83
CA ALA A 292 -8.88 -0.80 -19.25
C ALA A 292 -10.16 -0.99 -20.11
N LEU A 293 -11.00 -1.96 -19.75
CA LEU A 293 -12.27 -2.21 -20.45
C LEU A 293 -13.30 -1.09 -20.25
N THR A 294 -13.33 -0.48 -19.05
CA THR A 294 -14.30 0.61 -18.76
C THR A 294 -13.91 1.97 -19.33
N MET A 295 -12.64 2.19 -19.70
CA MET A 295 -12.18 3.45 -20.32
C MET A 295 -12.12 3.38 -21.86
N GLY A 296 -12.31 2.21 -22.45
CA GLY A 296 -12.24 1.98 -23.90
C GLY A 296 -13.60 1.83 -24.59
N GLY A 297 -14.71 2.03 -23.87
CA GLY A 297 -16.08 2.03 -24.40
C GLY A 297 -16.80 3.29 -23.98
#